data_AF-A0AAW2EPG2-F1
#
_entry.id   AF-A0AAW2EPG2-F1
#
_cell.length_a   1.000
_cell.length_b   1.000
_cell.length_c   1.000
_cell.angle_alpha   90.00
_cell.angle_beta   90.00
_cell.angle_gamma   90.00
#
_symmetry.space_group_name_H-M   'P 1'
#
loop_
_entity.id
_entity.type
_entity.pdbx_description
1 polymer ?
#
loop_
_entity_poly.entity_id
_entity_poly.type
_entity_poly.pdbx_seq_one_letter_code
_entity_poly.pdbx_strand_id
1 'polypeptide(L)'
;MRCYDATIVVISLFLIFFCDPTSSECTQQGPCICVLPDGRYYNVTGLADSEPFRDSKNNLTVLFHPCTNVQMLLNNKTCGQNGQKVSLCMNNTLTLLYGTVEETQMKWSTEGNCPTFEVHHNDTKWIIDIICQKENRISFSLDYPLSPSSKTHVNINNLMYCCSNSTYV
;
A
#
# COMPACT_ATOMS: atom_id res chain seq x y z
N MET A 1 24.94 -40.14 -34.02
CA MET A 1 24.19 -40.72 -32.88
C MET A 1 25.05 -40.53 -31.64
N ARG A 2 24.76 -39.70 -30.64
CA ARG A 2 23.73 -38.69 -30.35
C ARG A 2 24.46 -37.57 -29.58
N CYS A 3 24.55 -36.36 -30.13
CA CYS A 3 25.10 -35.18 -29.43
C CYS A 3 24.00 -34.51 -28.59
N TYR A 4 23.40 -35.26 -27.66
CA TYR A 4 22.18 -34.84 -26.94
C TYR A 4 22.36 -34.55 -25.45
N ASP A 5 23.58 -34.61 -24.89
CA ASP A 5 23.77 -34.47 -23.44
C ASP A 5 24.23 -33.08 -22.99
N ALA A 6 25.17 -32.43 -23.68
CA ALA A 6 25.74 -31.17 -23.18
C ALA A 6 24.79 -29.97 -23.29
N THR A 7 23.97 -29.91 -24.34
CA THR A 7 23.09 -28.76 -24.64
C THR A 7 21.93 -28.65 -23.65
N ILE A 8 21.39 -29.79 -23.19
CA ILE A 8 20.25 -29.81 -22.26
C ILE A 8 20.68 -29.33 -20.87
N VAL A 9 21.89 -29.69 -20.43
CA VAL A 9 22.42 -29.27 -19.12
C VAL A 9 22.63 -27.76 -19.06
N VAL A 10 23.16 -27.16 -20.14
CA VAL A 10 23.37 -25.70 -20.21
C VAL A 10 22.05 -24.94 -20.20
N ILE A 11 21.05 -25.40 -20.97
CA ILE A 11 19.71 -24.78 -21.00
C ILE A 11 19.04 -24.90 -19.62
N SER A 12 19.18 -26.03 -18.94
CA SER A 12 18.63 -26.25 -17.60
C SER A 12 19.26 -25.31 -16.56
N LEU A 13 20.57 -25.05 -16.64
CA LEU A 13 21.27 -24.10 -15.78
C LEU A 13 20.81 -22.66 -16.01
N PHE A 14 20.61 -22.25 -17.27
CA PHE A 14 20.10 -20.90 -17.59
C PHE A 14 18.68 -20.66 -17.06
N LEU A 15 17.79 -21.68 -17.11
CA LEU A 15 16.43 -21.54 -16.60
C LEU A 15 16.37 -21.28 -15.09
N ILE A 16 17.34 -21.77 -14.31
CA ILE A 16 17.40 -21.53 -12.85
C ILE A 16 17.82 -20.09 -12.55
N PHE A 17 18.57 -19.43 -13.44
CA PHE A 17 18.98 -18.02 -13.27
C PHE A 17 17.85 -17.02 -13.61
N PHE A 18 16.84 -17.44 -14.37
CA PHE A 18 15.63 -16.64 -14.63
C PHE A 18 14.48 -16.96 -13.66
N CYS A 19 14.69 -17.90 -12.74
CA CYS A 19 13.85 -17.99 -11.56
C CYS A 19 14.26 -16.85 -10.63
N ASP A 20 13.68 -15.67 -10.85
CA ASP A 20 13.61 -14.67 -9.79
C ASP A 20 13.10 -15.40 -8.53
N PRO A 21 13.76 -15.23 -7.36
CA PRO A 21 13.32 -15.88 -6.14
C PRO A 21 11.84 -15.58 -5.98
N THR A 22 11.01 -16.63 -5.89
CA THR A 22 9.55 -16.59 -5.71
C THR A 22 9.19 -15.34 -4.94
N SER A 23 8.76 -14.31 -5.67
CA SER A 23 8.63 -13.00 -5.08
C SER A 23 7.55 -13.15 -4.02
N SER A 24 7.86 -12.84 -2.77
CA SER A 24 6.84 -12.64 -1.73
C SER A 24 5.99 -11.38 -2.04
N GLU A 25 5.99 -10.94 -3.29
CA GLU A 25 5.36 -9.74 -3.75
C GLU A 25 3.89 -10.05 -4.03
N CYS A 26 3.07 -9.35 -3.27
CA CYS A 26 1.67 -9.16 -3.57
C CYS A 26 1.45 -8.71 -5.03
N THR A 27 0.60 -9.43 -5.77
CA THR A 27 0.07 -8.96 -7.05
C THR A 27 -1.23 -8.18 -6.81
N GLN A 28 -1.20 -6.89 -7.12
CA GLN A 28 -2.37 -6.02 -7.00
C GLN A 28 -3.40 -6.34 -8.09
N GLN A 29 -4.62 -6.73 -7.69
CA GLN A 29 -5.75 -7.00 -8.60
C GLN A 29 -6.73 -5.81 -8.69
N GLY A 30 -6.58 -4.83 -7.82
CA GLY A 30 -7.34 -3.58 -7.78
C GLY A 30 -6.81 -2.69 -6.65
N PRO A 31 -7.38 -1.48 -6.45
CA PRO A 31 -6.94 -0.53 -5.43
C PRO A 31 -6.74 -1.10 -4.02
N CYS A 32 -7.59 -2.05 -3.63
CA CYS A 32 -7.67 -2.59 -2.29
C CYS A 32 -7.63 -4.13 -2.24
N ILE A 33 -7.14 -4.76 -3.31
CA ILE A 33 -7.04 -6.22 -3.39
C ILE A 33 -5.63 -6.61 -3.79
N CYS A 34 -5.07 -7.50 -2.99
CA CYS A 34 -3.71 -8.01 -3.10
C CYS A 34 -3.74 -9.53 -3.03
N VAL A 35 -3.13 -10.22 -3.99
CA VAL A 35 -3.04 -11.68 -4.02
C VAL A 35 -1.58 -12.11 -3.85
N LEU A 36 -1.32 -13.01 -2.91
CA LEU A 36 -0.02 -13.60 -2.66
C LEU A 36 0.24 -14.80 -3.60
N PRO A 37 1.51 -15.19 -3.81
CA PRO A 37 1.87 -16.33 -4.65
C PRO A 37 1.25 -17.67 -4.23
N ASP A 38 0.92 -17.83 -2.94
CA ASP A 38 0.30 -19.04 -2.39
C ASP A 38 -1.23 -19.05 -2.52
N GLY A 39 -1.80 -18.10 -3.26
CA GLY A 39 -3.24 -17.98 -3.51
C GLY A 39 -4.03 -17.30 -2.40
N ARG A 40 -3.39 -17.00 -1.26
CA ARG A 40 -4.00 -16.17 -0.22
C ARG A 40 -4.18 -14.75 -0.73
N TYR A 41 -5.19 -14.04 -0.26
CA TYR A 41 -5.43 -12.66 -0.67
C TYR A 41 -5.84 -11.77 0.49
N TYR A 42 -5.51 -10.50 0.35
CA TYR A 42 -5.91 -9.42 1.24
C TYR A 42 -6.90 -8.56 0.50
N ASN A 43 -8.10 -8.51 1.05
CA ASN A 43 -9.19 -7.71 0.52
C ASN A 43 -9.60 -6.68 1.56
N VAL A 44 -9.25 -5.41 1.29
CA VAL A 44 -9.59 -4.28 2.15
C VAL A 44 -10.67 -3.40 1.52
N THR A 45 -11.41 -3.92 0.53
CA THR A 45 -12.55 -3.24 -0.11
C THR A 45 -13.68 -2.91 0.86
N GLY A 46 -13.74 -3.56 2.03
CA GLY A 46 -14.64 -3.15 3.11
C GLY A 46 -14.38 -1.73 3.62
N LEU A 47 -13.26 -1.10 3.25
CA LEU A 47 -12.96 0.30 3.53
C LEU A 47 -13.35 1.26 2.38
N ALA A 48 -13.89 0.76 1.27
CA ALA A 48 -14.24 1.60 0.12
C ALA A 48 -15.40 2.56 0.41
N ASP A 49 -16.29 2.19 1.32
CA ASP A 49 -17.44 3.01 1.74
C ASP A 49 -17.17 3.77 3.05
N SER A 50 -15.93 3.77 3.53
CA SER A 50 -15.57 4.44 4.79
C SER A 50 -15.36 5.95 4.60
N GLU A 51 -15.47 6.71 5.69
CA GLU A 51 -14.99 8.09 5.67
C GLU A 51 -13.46 8.13 5.59
N PRO A 52 -12.85 9.18 5.01
CA PRO A 52 -11.41 9.34 5.00
C PRO A 52 -10.83 9.28 6.41
N PHE A 53 -9.84 8.42 6.60
CA PHE A 53 -9.07 8.34 7.84
C PHE A 53 -8.30 9.62 8.06
N ARG A 54 -8.29 10.12 9.30
CA ARG A 54 -7.69 11.40 9.64
C ARG A 54 -6.78 11.28 10.85
N ASP A 55 -5.61 11.91 10.75
CA ASP A 55 -4.77 12.18 11.93
C ASP A 55 -4.02 13.51 11.77
N SER A 56 -3.63 14.11 12.89
CA SER A 56 -2.96 15.40 12.97
C SER A 56 -1.85 15.36 14.03
N LYS A 57 -0.61 15.65 13.64
CA LYS A 57 0.56 15.65 14.53
C LYS A 57 1.60 16.67 14.07
N ASN A 58 2.14 17.47 15.00
CA ASN A 58 3.22 18.45 14.74
C ASN A 58 3.01 19.31 13.47
N ASN A 59 1.84 19.93 13.34
CA ASN A 59 1.42 20.77 12.19
C ASN A 59 1.23 20.03 10.85
N LEU A 60 1.36 18.71 10.82
CA LEU A 60 0.95 17.88 9.70
C LEU A 60 -0.46 17.36 9.98
N THR A 61 -1.37 17.51 9.02
CA THR A 61 -2.65 16.78 9.01
C THR A 61 -2.71 15.94 7.76
N VAL A 62 -3.11 14.68 7.92
CA VAL A 62 -3.25 13.71 6.84
C VAL A 62 -4.67 13.20 6.80
N LEU A 63 -5.22 13.13 5.59
CA LEU A 63 -6.43 12.41 5.23
C LEU A 63 -6.05 11.29 4.26
N PHE A 64 -6.59 10.10 4.47
CA PHE A 64 -6.34 8.95 3.59
C PHE A 64 -7.61 8.14 3.38
N HIS A 65 -7.85 7.73 2.14
CA HIS A 65 -8.95 6.88 1.74
C HIS A 65 -8.40 5.78 0.80
N PRO A 66 -8.39 4.51 1.24
CA PRO A 66 -7.54 3.48 0.64
C PRO A 66 -7.98 3.03 -0.76
N CYS A 67 -9.29 2.97 -1.03
CA CYS A 67 -9.81 2.22 -2.18
C CYS A 67 -10.34 3.07 -3.32
N THR A 68 -10.62 4.34 -3.06
CA THR A 68 -11.24 5.24 -4.05
C THR A 68 -10.77 6.66 -3.85
N ASN A 69 -10.78 7.42 -4.95
CA ASN A 69 -10.62 8.86 -4.92
C ASN A 69 -11.90 9.52 -4.40
N VAL A 70 -11.79 10.30 -3.32
CA VAL A 70 -12.91 11.01 -2.68
C VAL A 70 -12.60 12.50 -2.57
N GLN A 71 -13.66 13.30 -2.37
CA GLN A 71 -13.51 14.72 -2.15
C GLN A 71 -12.96 14.96 -0.74
N MET A 72 -11.71 15.42 -0.63
CA MET A 72 -11.08 15.71 0.66
C MET A 72 -10.91 17.21 0.87
N LEU A 73 -11.11 17.65 2.11
CA LEU A 73 -11.04 19.04 2.52
C LEU A 73 -10.12 19.17 3.74
N LEU A 74 -9.05 19.95 3.60
CA LEU A 74 -8.16 20.32 4.71
C LEU A 74 -8.18 21.84 4.86
N ASN A 75 -8.59 22.33 6.04
CA ASN A 75 -8.64 23.77 6.35
C ASN A 75 -9.40 24.58 5.28
N ASN A 76 -10.57 24.08 4.86
CA ASN A 76 -11.41 24.64 3.78
C ASN A 76 -10.74 24.71 2.40
N LYS A 77 -9.57 24.10 2.22
CA LYS A 77 -8.94 23.91 0.91
C LYS A 77 -9.28 22.52 0.40
N THR A 78 -9.73 22.48 -0.86
CA THR A 78 -9.92 21.23 -1.59
C THR A 78 -8.57 20.62 -1.91
N CYS A 79 -8.43 19.33 -1.62
CA CYS A 79 -7.30 18.54 -2.06
C CYS A 79 -7.42 18.21 -3.54
N GLY A 80 -6.30 18.14 -4.25
CA GLY A 80 -6.26 17.96 -5.70
C GLY A 80 -6.37 19.26 -6.48
N GLN A 81 -5.94 19.23 -7.74
CA GLN A 81 -6.09 20.38 -8.65
C GLN A 81 -7.53 20.47 -9.15
N ASN A 82 -8.08 21.68 -9.19
CA ASN A 82 -9.38 21.98 -9.81
C ASN A 82 -10.55 21.10 -9.31
N GLY A 83 -10.55 20.69 -8.03
CA GLY A 83 -11.61 19.84 -7.49
C GLY A 83 -11.49 18.36 -7.83
N GLN A 84 -10.34 17.91 -8.32
CA GLN A 84 -10.05 16.50 -8.51
C GLN A 84 -10.17 15.75 -7.18
N LYS A 85 -10.87 14.61 -7.18
CA LYS A 85 -10.93 13.70 -6.04
C LYS A 85 -9.60 12.97 -5.87
N VAL A 86 -9.21 12.71 -4.62
CA VAL A 86 -7.89 12.14 -4.26
C VAL A 86 -8.04 11.02 -3.23
N SER A 87 -7.05 10.15 -3.12
CA SER A 87 -6.99 9.07 -2.10
C SER A 87 -6.16 9.47 -0.89
N LEU A 88 -5.22 10.40 -1.06
CA LEU A 88 -4.35 10.91 -0.02
C LEU A 88 -4.33 12.43 -0.07
N CYS A 89 -4.41 13.07 1.09
CA CYS A 89 -4.22 14.50 1.22
C CYS A 89 -3.47 14.85 2.49
N MET A 90 -2.40 15.63 2.37
CA MET A 90 -1.58 16.08 3.49
C MET A 90 -1.42 17.59 3.44
N ASN A 91 -1.53 18.24 4.59
CA ASN A 91 -1.19 19.65 4.73
C ASN A 91 0.03 19.80 5.62
N ASN A 92 1.17 20.17 5.02
CA ASN A 92 2.38 20.54 5.73
C ASN A 92 2.53 22.06 5.67
N THR A 93 2.11 22.76 6.74
CA THR A 93 2.19 24.21 7.06
C THR A 93 1.94 25.25 5.96
N LEU A 94 2.53 25.09 4.77
CA LEU A 94 2.41 25.97 3.60
C LEU A 94 2.01 25.24 2.31
N THR A 95 2.08 23.91 2.28
CA THR A 95 1.86 23.11 1.05
C THR A 95 0.81 22.03 1.26
N LEU A 96 -0.10 21.94 0.28
CA LEU A 96 -1.07 20.86 0.18
C LEU A 96 -0.51 19.82 -0.76
N LEU A 97 -0.24 18.64 -0.24
CA LEU A 97 0.23 17.48 -0.98
C LEU A 97 -0.95 16.51 -1.12
N TYR A 98 -1.01 15.80 -2.24
CA TYR A 98 -2.06 14.82 -2.49
C TYR A 98 -1.55 13.71 -3.40
N GLY A 99 -2.29 12.62 -3.42
CA GLY A 99 -2.09 11.51 -4.32
C GLY A 99 -3.41 10.82 -4.62
N THR A 100 -3.44 10.07 -5.70
CA THR A 100 -4.64 9.38 -6.21
C THR A 100 -4.52 7.88 -6.02
N VAL A 101 -5.65 7.18 -6.15
CA VAL A 101 -5.68 5.71 -6.04
C VAL A 101 -4.95 5.04 -7.21
N GLU A 102 -4.93 5.69 -8.39
CA GLU A 102 -4.20 5.23 -9.57
C GLU A 102 -2.68 5.31 -9.36
N GLU A 103 -2.23 6.21 -8.49
CA GLU A 103 -0.85 6.36 -8.04
C GLU A 103 -0.50 5.44 -6.86
N THR A 104 -1.47 4.65 -6.39
CA THR A 104 -1.33 3.79 -5.21
C THR A 104 -1.04 2.35 -5.62
N GLN A 105 0.08 1.83 -5.14
CA GLN A 105 0.47 0.43 -5.27
C GLN A 105 0.30 -0.29 -3.94
N MET A 106 -0.29 -1.49 -3.97
CA MET A 106 -0.30 -2.37 -2.80
C MET A 106 0.89 -3.34 -2.89
N LYS A 107 1.73 -3.35 -1.86
CA LYS A 107 2.91 -4.23 -1.76
C LYS A 107 2.87 -5.04 -0.49
N TRP A 108 3.63 -6.12 -0.47
CA TRP A 108 3.82 -6.90 0.74
C TRP A 108 4.96 -6.32 1.58
N SER A 109 4.70 -5.98 2.84
CA SER A 109 5.75 -5.54 3.77
C SER A 109 6.40 -6.73 4.46
N THR A 110 7.72 -6.82 4.35
CA THR A 110 8.55 -7.82 5.02
C THR A 110 8.70 -7.57 6.52
N GLU A 111 8.48 -6.32 6.98
CA GLU A 111 8.61 -5.95 8.39
C GLU A 111 7.31 -6.20 9.17
N GLY A 112 6.16 -6.00 8.53
CA GLY A 112 4.84 -6.12 9.18
C GLY A 112 4.08 -7.42 8.87
N ASN A 113 4.54 -8.25 7.93
CA ASN A 113 3.78 -9.39 7.39
C ASN A 113 2.35 -9.02 7.02
N CYS A 114 2.17 -7.83 6.46
CA CYS A 114 0.89 -7.28 6.03
C CYS A 114 1.10 -6.50 4.72
N PRO A 115 0.04 -6.25 3.94
CA PRO A 115 0.12 -5.35 2.80
C PRO A 115 0.36 -3.91 3.27
N THR A 116 1.03 -3.14 2.42
CA THR A 116 1.31 -1.72 2.60
C THR A 116 0.88 -1.00 1.34
N PHE A 117 0.27 0.17 1.50
CA PHE A 117 0.02 1.07 0.37
C PHE A 117 1.21 1.98 0.15
N GLU A 118 1.68 2.06 -1.09
CA GLU A 118 2.65 3.04 -1.53
C GLU A 118 2.00 4.00 -2.51
N VAL A 119 1.91 5.27 -2.16
CA VAL A 119 1.37 6.32 -3.04
C VAL A 119 2.55 7.06 -3.67
N HIS A 120 2.67 7.02 -5.00
CA HIS A 120 3.75 7.64 -5.76
C HIS A 120 3.22 8.82 -6.57
N HIS A 121 3.52 10.04 -6.14
CA HIS A 121 3.11 11.27 -6.84
C HIS A 121 4.33 12.15 -7.13
N ASN A 122 4.64 12.32 -8.41
CA ASN A 122 5.89 12.96 -8.87
C ASN A 122 7.12 12.29 -8.21
N ASP A 123 8.02 13.08 -7.61
CA ASP A 123 9.21 12.59 -6.90
C ASP A 123 8.94 12.23 -5.43
N THR A 124 7.68 12.19 -5.00
CA THR A 124 7.29 11.92 -3.61
C THR A 124 6.63 10.56 -3.48
N LYS A 125 7.03 9.82 -2.43
CA LYS A 125 6.50 8.52 -2.08
C LYS A 125 5.99 8.52 -0.64
N TRP A 126 4.72 8.19 -0.44
CA TRP A 126 4.13 7.99 0.88
C TRP A 126 3.85 6.51 1.12
N ILE A 127 4.05 6.07 2.36
CA ILE A 127 3.93 4.67 2.75
C ILE A 127 2.89 4.57 3.86
N ILE A 128 1.81 3.83 3.62
CA ILE A 128 0.75 3.58 4.57
C ILE A 128 0.77 2.10 4.92
N ASP A 129 1.35 1.78 6.07
CA ASP A 129 1.48 0.43 6.58
C ASP A 129 0.16 -0.03 7.20
N ILE A 130 -0.26 -1.24 6.87
CA ILE A 130 -1.41 -1.87 7.52
C ILE A 130 -0.88 -2.74 8.65
N ILE A 131 -1.27 -2.43 9.87
CA ILE A 131 -0.89 -3.20 11.06
C ILE A 131 -2.09 -4.00 11.54
N CYS A 132 -1.92 -5.31 11.68
CA CYS A 132 -2.90 -6.14 12.35
C CYS A 132 -2.87 -5.92 13.87
N GLN A 133 -4.03 -5.65 14.49
CA GLN A 133 -4.19 -5.62 15.94
C GLN A 133 -5.41 -6.45 16.36
N LYS A 134 -5.42 -6.97 17.60
CA LYS A 134 -6.50 -7.85 18.11
C LYS A 134 -7.79 -7.11 18.50
N GLU A 135 -7.79 -5.79 18.48
CA GLU A 135 -8.97 -4.99 18.83
C GLU A 135 -10.01 -5.04 17.71
N ASN A 136 -11.21 -4.47 17.89
CA ASN A 136 -12.28 -4.48 16.86
C ASN A 136 -12.58 -3.08 16.29
N ARG A 137 -11.62 -2.16 16.38
CA ARG A 137 -11.74 -0.78 15.88
C ARG A 137 -10.58 -0.46 14.94
N ILE A 138 -10.90 0.09 13.78
CA ILE A 138 -9.91 0.62 12.84
C ILE A 138 -9.41 1.95 13.39
N SER A 139 -8.09 2.15 13.43
CA SER A 139 -7.51 3.45 13.75
C SER A 139 -6.43 3.83 12.75
N PHE A 140 -6.19 5.12 12.62
CA PHE A 140 -5.20 5.69 11.72
C PHE A 140 -4.32 6.62 12.52
N SER A 141 -3.01 6.44 12.40
CA SER A 141 -2.04 7.22 13.18
C SER A 141 -0.78 7.52 12.37
N LEU A 142 -0.32 8.75 12.46
CA LEU A 142 0.95 9.21 11.93
C LEU A 142 2.10 8.76 12.82
N ASP A 143 3.00 7.98 12.24
CA ASP A 143 4.23 7.60 12.93
C ASP A 143 5.20 8.79 13.01
N TYR A 144 5.91 8.92 14.13
CA TYR A 144 6.82 10.05 14.37
C TYR A 144 8.10 9.59 15.07
N PRO A 145 9.28 10.15 14.71
CA PRO A 145 9.52 11.23 13.75
C PRO A 145 9.27 10.82 12.30
N LEU A 146 8.73 11.75 11.51
CA LEU A 146 8.75 11.63 10.06
C LEU A 146 10.23 11.49 9.68
N SER A 147 10.60 10.37 9.08
CA SER A 147 11.98 10.11 8.67
C SER A 147 12.47 11.28 7.80
N PRO A 148 13.75 11.69 7.88
CA PRO A 148 14.32 12.69 6.97
C PRO A 148 14.44 12.18 5.52
N SER A 149 14.23 10.88 5.29
CA SER A 149 13.88 10.39 3.95
C SER A 149 12.43 10.75 3.65
N SER A 150 12.07 11.05 2.40
CA SER A 150 10.73 11.48 1.94
C SER A 150 9.53 10.55 2.28
N LYS A 151 9.72 9.56 3.17
CA LYS A 151 8.77 8.57 3.63
C LYS A 151 8.01 9.08 4.87
N THR A 152 6.74 9.43 4.67
CA THR A 152 5.79 9.52 5.77
C THR A 152 5.23 8.12 6.00
N HIS A 153 5.46 7.57 7.20
CA HIS A 153 4.85 6.31 7.64
C HIS A 153 3.50 6.62 8.28
N VAL A 154 2.46 6.00 7.75
CA VAL A 154 1.14 6.09 8.35
C VAL A 154 0.61 4.71 8.64
N ASN A 155 0.25 4.47 9.89
CA ASN A 155 -0.22 3.18 10.33
C ASN A 155 -1.75 3.16 10.28
N ILE A 156 -2.32 2.29 9.45
CA ILE A 156 -3.71 1.85 9.58
C ILE A 156 -3.68 0.64 10.49
N ASN A 157 -4.13 0.82 11.72
CA ASN A 157 -4.31 -0.29 12.62
C ASN A 157 -5.64 -0.97 12.35
N ASN A 158 -5.58 -2.29 12.40
CA ASN A 158 -6.70 -3.20 12.55
C ASN A 158 -7.62 -3.32 11.34
N LEU A 159 -7.04 -3.79 10.25
CA LEU A 159 -7.81 -4.54 9.27
C LEU A 159 -7.91 -5.98 9.77
N MET A 160 -9.08 -6.37 10.27
CA MET A 160 -9.39 -7.76 10.66
C MET A 160 -9.08 -8.76 9.51
N TYR A 161 -9.15 -8.27 8.26
CA TYR A 161 -8.74 -8.97 7.03
C TYR A 161 -7.23 -9.26 6.91
N CYS A 162 -6.38 -8.49 7.59
CA CYS A 162 -4.94 -8.78 7.68
C CYS A 162 -4.60 -9.72 8.86
N CYS A 163 -5.47 -9.79 9.87
CA CYS A 163 -5.28 -10.55 11.11
C CYS A 163 -5.75 -12.00 11.06
N SER A 164 -6.64 -12.32 10.13
CA SER A 164 -7.08 -13.69 9.94
C SER A 164 -6.05 -14.41 9.08
N ASN A 165 -5.46 -15.48 9.62
CA ASN A 165 -4.83 -16.49 8.78
C ASN A 165 -5.82 -16.80 7.65
N SER A 166 -5.43 -16.43 6.43
CA SER A 166 -6.15 -16.66 5.18
C SER A 166 -7.17 -17.78 5.29
N THR A 167 -8.44 -17.39 5.22
CA THR A 167 -9.50 -18.36 5.09
C THR A 167 -9.42 -18.91 3.67
N TYR A 168 -8.99 -20.16 3.57
CA TYR A 168 -9.05 -20.96 2.36
C TYR A 168 -10.50 -20.97 1.85
N VAL A 169 -10.66 -20.72 0.55
CA VAL A 169 -11.83 -21.19 -0.22
C VAL A 169 -11.35 -22.34 -1.09
#